data_AF-A0A1V5WPU4-F1
#
_entry.id   AF-A0A1V5WPU4-F1
#
_cell.length_a   1.000
_cell.length_b   1.000
_cell.length_c   1.000
_cell.angle_alpha   90.00
_cell.angle_beta   90.00
_cell.angle_gamma   90.00
#
_symmetry.space_group_name_H-M   'P 1'
#
loop_
_entity.id
_entity.type
_entity.pdbx_description
1 polymer ?
#
loop_
_entity_poly.entity_id
_entity_poly.type
_entity_poly.pdbx_seq_one_letter_code
_entity_poly.pdbx_strand_id
1 'polypeptide(L)'
;MTKEPWRMVKNRSWDRYKKIITDFLDWDAGRQSITWAKHVNQLLSHAEDSIPKYYNIQIEALCYYNAFRNWPINKATISGELDDENLSILISKSYIEQIGYLTPEGYWDFNWEQDRFVINGITYKPSGDTQTAQAKDEALVFMIILKRDRDTKVEFVE
;
A
#
# COMPACT_ATOMS: atom_id res chain seq x y z
N MET A 1 6.81 30.48 11.87
CA MET A 1 5.60 29.79 12.40
C MET A 1 4.63 30.86 12.87
N THR A 2 3.39 30.89 12.38
CA THR A 2 2.45 32.03 12.56
C THR A 2 1.50 31.89 13.76
N LYS A 3 1.60 30.82 14.55
CA LYS A 3 0.87 30.66 15.82
C LYS A 3 1.72 29.87 16.80
N GLU A 4 2.02 30.44 17.96
CA GLU A 4 2.50 29.64 19.10
C GLU A 4 1.27 28.99 19.77
N PRO A 5 1.17 27.66 19.81
CA PRO A 5 -0.01 26.99 20.34
C PRO A 5 -0.09 27.17 21.86
N TRP A 6 -1.18 27.77 22.35
CA TRP A 6 -1.37 28.06 23.78
C TRP A 6 -1.37 26.82 24.68
N ARG A 7 -1.62 25.63 24.11
CA ARG A 7 -1.43 24.31 24.72
C ARG A 7 -1.14 23.27 23.64
N MET A 8 0.01 22.62 23.69
CA MET A 8 0.29 21.44 22.88
C MET A 8 -0.50 20.23 23.40
N VAL A 9 -0.85 19.30 22.50
CA VAL A 9 -1.44 18.02 22.88
C VAL A 9 -0.45 17.24 23.75
N LYS A 10 -0.91 16.74 24.91
CA LYS A 10 -0.06 16.00 25.86
C LYS A 10 0.41 14.67 25.26
N ASN A 11 1.61 14.22 25.61
CA ASN A 11 2.16 12.93 25.16
C ASN A 11 1.19 11.76 25.38
N ARG A 12 0.56 11.67 26.55
CA ARG A 12 -0.46 10.63 26.84
C ARG A 12 -1.62 10.60 25.83
N SER A 13 -2.01 11.75 25.29
CA SER A 13 -3.05 11.82 24.27
C SER A 13 -2.55 11.33 22.91
N TRP A 14 -1.29 11.62 22.57
CA TRP A 14 -0.64 11.05 21.40
C TRP A 14 -0.48 9.53 21.51
N ASP A 15 -0.04 9.01 22.65
CA ASP A 15 0.12 7.57 22.86
C ASP A 15 -1.25 6.85 22.74
N ARG A 16 -2.30 7.48 23.27
CA ARG A 16 -3.67 6.99 23.10
C ARG A 16 -4.11 7.03 21.63
N TYR A 17 -3.81 8.10 20.90
CA TYR A 17 -4.13 8.21 19.47
C TYR A 17 -3.42 7.12 18.66
N LYS A 18 -2.11 6.93 18.88
CA LYS A 18 -1.33 5.86 18.23
C LYS A 18 -1.99 4.50 18.46
N LYS A 19 -2.28 4.19 19.71
CA LYS A 19 -2.95 2.94 20.09
C LYS A 19 -4.30 2.76 19.39
N ILE A 20 -5.16 3.78 19.36
CA ILE A 20 -6.47 3.68 18.72
C ILE A 20 -6.35 3.39 17.22
N ILE A 21 -5.46 4.11 16.52
CA ILE A 21 -5.29 3.94 15.07
C ILE A 21 -4.74 2.55 14.74
N THR A 22 -3.71 2.12 15.47
CA THR A 22 -3.11 0.80 15.30
C THR A 22 -4.10 -0.31 15.64
N ASP A 23 -4.76 -0.24 16.80
CA ASP A 23 -5.72 -1.26 17.22
C ASP A 23 -6.90 -1.35 16.22
N PHE A 24 -7.38 -0.21 15.73
CA PHE A 24 -8.44 -0.18 14.74
C PHE A 24 -8.04 -0.88 13.44
N LEU A 25 -6.88 -0.52 12.86
CA LEU A 25 -6.45 -1.12 11.60
C LEU A 25 -6.09 -2.59 11.77
N ASP A 26 -5.41 -2.96 12.84
CA ASP A 26 -4.86 -4.31 13.01
C ASP A 26 -5.93 -5.30 13.52
N TRP A 27 -6.94 -4.86 14.26
CA TRP A 27 -7.89 -5.78 14.92
C TRP A 27 -9.36 -5.50 14.62
N ASP A 28 -9.80 -4.25 14.68
CA ASP A 28 -11.24 -3.94 14.64
C ASP A 28 -11.79 -3.77 13.21
N ALA A 29 -10.94 -3.36 12.27
CA ALA A 29 -11.33 -3.14 10.89
C ALA A 29 -11.57 -4.48 10.17
N GLY A 30 -12.60 -4.52 9.32
CA GLY A 30 -12.86 -5.64 8.41
C GLY A 30 -11.80 -5.72 7.31
N ARG A 31 -10.58 -6.11 7.67
CA ARG A 31 -9.46 -6.30 6.75
C ARG A 31 -9.73 -7.47 5.82
N GLN A 32 -9.15 -7.38 4.63
CA GLN A 32 -9.19 -8.42 3.64
C GLN A 32 -7.78 -8.97 3.43
N SER A 33 -7.66 -10.29 3.36
CA SER A 33 -6.40 -10.94 2.95
C SER A 33 -6.16 -10.67 1.46
N ILE A 34 -4.99 -10.12 1.17
CA ILE A 34 -4.53 -9.82 -0.18
C ILE A 34 -3.13 -10.40 -0.39
N THR A 35 -2.77 -10.65 -1.63
CA THR A 35 -1.42 -11.10 -1.97
C THR A 35 -0.59 -9.92 -2.43
N TRP A 36 0.50 -9.63 -1.72
CA TRP A 36 1.57 -8.79 -2.22
C TRP A 36 2.58 -9.67 -2.95
N ALA A 37 2.60 -9.53 -4.27
CA ALA A 37 3.57 -10.14 -5.15
C ALA A 37 4.80 -9.23 -5.21
N LYS A 38 5.79 -9.50 -4.33
CA LYS A 38 7.05 -8.75 -4.28
C LYS A 38 8.01 -9.25 -5.36
N HIS A 39 8.48 -8.35 -6.22
CA HIS A 39 9.33 -8.69 -7.36
C HIS A 39 10.66 -9.31 -6.90
N VAL A 40 11.06 -10.37 -7.59
CA VAL A 40 12.35 -11.02 -7.37
C VAL A 40 13.43 -10.27 -8.15
N ASN A 41 14.32 -9.59 -7.45
CA ASN A 41 15.48 -8.92 -8.05
C ASN A 41 16.55 -9.96 -8.42
N GLN A 42 16.34 -10.72 -9.51
CA GLN A 42 17.34 -11.63 -10.05
C GLN A 42 18.11 -10.95 -11.18
N LEU A 43 19.44 -10.90 -11.05
CA LEU A 43 20.32 -10.59 -12.18
C LEU A 43 20.27 -11.79 -13.14
N LEU A 44 19.63 -11.60 -14.28
CA LEU A 44 19.65 -12.60 -15.35
C LEU A 44 21.06 -12.71 -15.88
N SER A 45 21.69 -13.87 -15.69
CA SER A 45 23.07 -14.13 -16.13
C SER A 45 23.25 -13.99 -17.65
N HIS A 46 22.16 -14.07 -18.42
CA HIS A 46 22.17 -14.05 -19.88
C HIS A 46 21.20 -13.05 -20.53
N ALA A 47 20.65 -12.09 -19.77
CA ALA A 47 19.71 -11.08 -20.29
C ALA A 47 18.54 -11.66 -21.13
N GLU A 48 18.07 -12.86 -20.77
CA GLU A 48 16.93 -13.48 -21.43
C GLU A 48 15.62 -12.80 -21.02
N ASP A 49 14.64 -12.81 -21.91
CA ASP A 49 13.30 -12.24 -21.69
C ASP A 49 12.48 -13.17 -20.76
N SER A 50 12.91 -13.32 -19.51
CA SER A 50 12.20 -14.16 -18.53
C SER A 50 11.02 -13.41 -17.94
N ILE A 51 9.87 -14.07 -17.86
CA ILE A 51 8.68 -13.56 -17.17
C ILE A 51 9.07 -13.20 -15.72
N PRO A 52 8.69 -12.01 -15.22
CA PRO A 52 9.02 -11.60 -13.86
C PRO A 52 8.44 -12.59 -12.85
N LYS A 53 9.28 -13.00 -11.89
CA LYS A 53 8.90 -13.87 -10.79
C LYS A 53 8.66 -13.06 -9.52
N TYR A 54 7.79 -13.58 -8.66
CA TYR A 54 7.34 -12.89 -7.45
C TYR A 54 7.38 -13.79 -6.21
N TYR A 55 7.73 -13.20 -5.07
CA TYR A 55 7.45 -13.80 -3.77
C TYR A 55 5.97 -13.63 -3.42
N ASN A 56 5.34 -14.69 -2.93
CA ASN A 56 3.95 -14.69 -2.50
C ASN A 56 3.87 -14.28 -1.02
N ILE A 57 3.64 -12.99 -0.75
CA ILE A 57 3.50 -12.47 0.61
C ILE A 57 2.01 -12.23 0.88
N GLN A 58 1.43 -13.02 1.78
CA GLN A 58 0.05 -12.81 2.23
C GLN A 58 0.04 -11.69 3.27
N ILE A 59 -0.74 -10.64 3.02
CA ILE A 59 -0.92 -9.52 3.93
C ILE A 59 -2.41 -9.22 4.11
N GLU A 60 -2.76 -8.61 5.22
CA GLU A 60 -4.12 -8.17 5.49
C GLU A 60 -4.21 -6.64 5.43
N ALA A 61 -5.12 -6.13 4.60
CA ALA A 61 -5.25 -4.70 4.37
C ALA A 61 -6.71 -4.25 4.35
N LEU A 62 -6.95 -3.01 4.75
CA LEU A 62 -8.26 -2.39 4.57
C LEU A 62 -8.38 -1.88 3.14
N CYS A 63 -9.23 -2.53 2.34
CA CYS A 63 -9.42 -2.20 0.93
C CYS A 63 -10.56 -1.19 0.75
N TYR A 64 -10.24 -0.01 0.24
CA TYR A 64 -11.22 0.99 -0.18
C TYR A 64 -11.45 0.85 -1.69
N TYR A 65 -12.52 0.13 -2.01
CA TYR A 65 -13.04 0.05 -3.37
C TYR A 65 -13.64 1.40 -3.76
N ASN A 66 -13.39 1.84 -5.00
CA ASN A 66 -13.82 3.13 -5.53
C ASN A 66 -15.36 3.23 -5.62
N ALA A 67 -16.05 3.57 -4.52
CA ALA A 67 -17.49 3.85 -4.56
C ALA A 67 -17.80 5.22 -5.20
N PHE A 68 -16.86 6.17 -5.09
CA PHE A 68 -16.82 7.46 -5.78
C PHE A 68 -15.38 7.69 -6.24
N ARG A 69 -15.16 8.16 -7.47
CA ARG A 69 -13.83 8.35 -8.08
C ARG A 69 -12.94 9.22 -7.18
N ASN A 70 -12.13 8.60 -6.32
CA ASN A 70 -11.28 9.31 -5.38
C ASN A 70 -10.10 9.99 -6.08
N TRP A 71 -9.70 9.53 -7.29
CA TRP A 71 -8.54 10.05 -8.01
C TRP A 71 -8.83 10.29 -9.50
N PRO A 72 -8.33 11.41 -10.09
CA PRO A 72 -8.55 11.72 -11.49
C PRO A 72 -7.86 10.71 -12.41
N ILE A 73 -8.60 10.26 -13.43
CA ILE A 73 -8.09 9.42 -14.51
C ILE A 73 -7.60 10.36 -15.61
N ASN A 74 -6.28 10.48 -15.78
CA ASN A 74 -5.67 11.39 -16.75
C ASN A 74 -5.49 10.78 -18.16
N LYS A 75 -6.14 9.66 -18.47
CA LYS A 75 -6.13 9.08 -19.83
C LYS A 75 -7.41 9.45 -20.56
N ALA A 76 -7.27 10.18 -21.66
CA ALA A 76 -8.37 10.38 -22.60
C ALA A 76 -8.59 9.09 -23.39
N THR A 77 -9.71 8.40 -23.15
CA THR A 77 -10.11 7.22 -23.91
C THR A 77 -11.16 7.60 -24.95
N ILE A 78 -10.81 7.44 -26.22
CA ILE A 78 -11.66 7.76 -27.38
C ILE A 78 -12.82 6.76 -27.52
N SER A 79 -12.68 5.56 -26.92
CA SER A 79 -13.62 4.44 -27.03
C SER A 79 -14.70 4.39 -25.94
N GLY A 80 -14.69 5.27 -24.93
CA GLY A 80 -15.66 5.24 -23.83
C GLY A 80 -15.53 4.08 -22.85
N GLU A 81 -14.66 3.09 -23.10
CA GLU A 81 -14.42 1.97 -22.21
C GLU A 81 -12.94 1.81 -21.87
N LEU A 82 -12.62 2.10 -20.62
CA LEU A 82 -11.58 1.46 -19.79
C LEU A 82 -11.84 2.00 -18.38
N ASP A 83 -12.54 1.22 -17.57
CA ASP A 83 -12.63 1.50 -16.14
C ASP A 83 -11.25 1.25 -15.54
N ASP A 84 -10.45 2.32 -15.46
CA ASP A 84 -9.23 2.39 -14.65
C ASP A 84 -9.66 2.44 -13.17
N GLU A 85 -10.23 1.32 -12.71
CA GLU A 85 -10.65 1.14 -11.32
C GLU A 85 -9.41 1.34 -10.44
N ASN A 86 -9.37 2.47 -9.76
CA ASN A 86 -8.40 2.77 -8.73
C ASN A 86 -8.95 2.25 -7.42
N LEU A 87 -8.18 1.50 -6.66
CA LEU A 87 -8.50 1.17 -5.27
C LEU A 87 -7.39 1.68 -4.38
N SER A 88 -7.69 1.96 -3.12
CA SER A 88 -6.64 2.24 -2.14
C SER A 88 -6.66 1.21 -1.04
N ILE A 89 -5.48 0.89 -0.54
CA ILE A 89 -5.31 0.04 0.64
C ILE A 89 -4.73 0.87 1.77
N LEU A 90 -5.24 0.66 2.99
CA LEU A 90 -4.63 1.17 4.21
C LEU A 90 -4.03 0.01 4.99
N ILE A 91 -2.78 0.20 5.43
CA ILE A 91 -2.06 -0.74 6.27
C ILE A 91 -1.31 0.03 7.36
N SER A 92 -1.30 -0.51 8.58
CA SER A 92 -0.54 0.11 9.67
C SER A 92 0.97 -0.07 9.47
N LYS A 93 1.73 0.95 9.88
CA LYS A 93 3.20 0.88 9.87
C LYS A 93 3.70 -0.24 10.79
N SER A 94 3.07 -0.41 11.95
CA SER A 94 3.39 -1.46 12.92
C SER A 94 3.25 -2.86 12.34
N TYR A 95 2.23 -3.10 11.51
CA TYR A 95 2.05 -4.40 10.88
C TYR A 95 3.16 -4.69 9.86
N ILE A 96 3.52 -3.73 9.01
CA ILE A 96 4.64 -3.87 8.06
C ILE A 96 5.97 -4.09 8.78
N GLU A 97 6.18 -3.44 9.93
CA GLU A 97 7.33 -3.66 10.80
C GLU A 97 7.40 -5.10 11.31
N GLN A 98 6.27 -5.63 11.80
CA GLN A 98 6.17 -6.98 12.34
C GLN A 98 6.49 -8.06 11.30
N ILE A 99 6.11 -7.84 10.04
CA ILE A 99 6.44 -8.77 8.94
C ILE A 99 7.84 -8.54 8.37
N GLY A 100 8.60 -7.55 8.86
CA GLY A 100 10.00 -7.33 8.52
C GLY A 100 10.25 -6.58 7.20
N TYR A 101 9.26 -5.84 6.70
CA TYR A 101 9.35 -5.13 5.41
C TYR A 101 9.38 -3.61 5.57
N LEU A 102 9.99 -3.09 6.65
CA LEU A 102 10.33 -1.68 6.75
C LEU A 102 11.79 -1.44 6.36
N THR A 103 12.03 -0.33 5.68
CA THR A 103 13.37 0.22 5.46
C THR A 103 13.94 0.77 6.77
N PRO A 104 15.27 1.01 6.87
CA PRO A 104 15.87 1.65 8.03
C PRO A 104 15.28 3.03 8.38
N GLU A 105 14.73 3.72 7.38
CA GLU A 105 14.05 5.02 7.52
C GLU A 105 12.59 4.88 7.98
N GLY A 106 12.10 3.65 8.15
CA GLY A 106 10.74 3.37 8.59
C GLY A 106 9.69 3.49 7.49
N TYR A 107 10.09 3.34 6.21
CA TYR A 107 9.19 3.28 5.06
C TYR A 107 8.88 1.84 4.68
N TRP A 108 7.77 1.58 3.99
CA TRP A 108 7.49 0.23 3.48
C TRP A 108 8.46 -0.10 2.33
N ASP A 109 9.29 -1.15 2.52
CA ASP A 109 10.17 -1.71 1.51
C ASP A 109 9.38 -2.48 0.43
N PHE A 110 8.73 -1.77 -0.47
CA PHE A 110 8.12 -2.33 -1.67
C PHE A 110 8.61 -1.63 -2.93
N ASN A 111 8.64 -2.35 -4.05
CA ASN A 111 9.06 -1.80 -5.33
C ASN A 111 7.85 -1.22 -6.07
N TRP A 112 7.77 0.11 -6.13
CA TRP A 112 6.66 0.84 -6.76
C TRP A 112 6.46 0.54 -8.26
N GLU A 113 7.50 0.09 -8.96
CA GLU A 113 7.43 -0.15 -10.40
C GLU A 113 7.07 -1.61 -10.70
N GLN A 114 7.65 -2.53 -9.94
CA GLN A 114 7.65 -3.96 -10.30
C GLN A 114 6.71 -4.80 -9.44
N ASP A 115 6.45 -4.41 -8.20
CA ASP A 115 5.56 -5.17 -7.32
C ASP A 115 4.12 -5.14 -7.81
N ARG A 116 3.38 -6.19 -7.49
CA ARG A 116 1.95 -6.30 -7.80
C ARG A 116 1.17 -6.68 -6.56
N PHE A 117 -0.12 -6.34 -6.57
CA PHE A 117 -1.07 -6.71 -5.53
C PHE A 117 -2.20 -7.49 -6.17
N VAL A 118 -2.47 -8.70 -5.69
CA VAL A 118 -3.59 -9.52 -6.15
C VAL A 118 -4.69 -9.47 -5.10
N ILE A 119 -5.84 -8.92 -5.49
CA ILE A 119 -7.00 -8.71 -4.63
C ILE A 119 -8.20 -9.32 -5.35
N ASN A 120 -8.85 -10.31 -4.72
CA ASN A 120 -9.97 -11.06 -5.33
C ASN A 120 -9.64 -11.65 -6.71
N GLY A 121 -8.39 -12.08 -6.92
CA GLY A 121 -7.91 -12.62 -8.20
C GLY A 121 -7.64 -11.57 -9.28
N ILE A 122 -7.79 -10.28 -8.98
CA ILE A 122 -7.46 -9.18 -9.89
C ILE A 122 -6.09 -8.63 -9.54
N THR A 123 -5.23 -8.48 -10.54
CA THR A 123 -3.90 -7.89 -10.40
C THR A 123 -3.99 -6.37 -10.45
N TYR A 124 -3.28 -5.75 -9.52
CA TYR A 124 -3.09 -4.31 -9.43
C TYR A 124 -1.61 -3.98 -9.35
N LYS A 125 -1.25 -2.81 -9.87
CA LYS A 125 0.06 -2.19 -9.68
C LYS A 125 -0.05 -0.95 -8.80
N PRO A 126 0.95 -0.67 -7.98
CA PRO A 126 1.02 0.60 -7.27
C PRO A 126 1.13 1.77 -8.26
N SER A 127 0.50 2.88 -7.90
CA SER A 127 0.47 4.11 -8.70
C SER A 127 0.80 5.36 -7.92
N GLY A 128 0.79 5.25 -6.59
CA GLY A 128 1.19 6.27 -5.66
C GLY A 128 0.98 5.76 -4.24
N ASP A 129 1.72 6.33 -3.32
CA ASP A 129 1.70 5.94 -1.93
C ASP A 129 1.98 7.16 -1.06
N THR A 130 1.42 7.14 0.15
CA THR A 130 1.66 8.20 1.11
C THR A 130 1.46 7.70 2.54
N GLN A 131 2.04 8.44 3.47
CA GLN A 131 1.91 8.21 4.89
C GLN A 131 0.78 9.09 5.45
N THR A 132 -0.18 8.46 6.11
CA THR A 132 -1.37 9.09 6.69
C THR A 132 -1.42 8.88 8.20
N ALA A 133 -2.37 9.55 8.87
CA ALA A 133 -2.54 9.50 10.33
C ALA A 133 -1.24 9.83 11.10
N GLN A 134 -0.75 11.06 10.91
CA GLN A 134 0.48 11.51 11.57
C GLN A 134 0.28 11.76 13.06
N ALA A 135 1.08 11.07 13.87
CA ALA A 135 1.31 11.43 15.26
C ALA A 135 2.35 12.57 15.36
N LYS A 136 2.66 13.01 16.57
CA LYS A 136 3.65 14.08 16.80
C LYS A 136 5.06 13.79 16.26
N ASP A 137 5.40 12.52 16.07
CA ASP A 137 6.75 12.01 15.87
C ASP A 137 6.86 10.97 14.75
N GLU A 138 5.74 10.40 14.30
CA GLU A 138 5.74 9.40 13.24
C GLU A 138 4.42 9.35 12.48
N ALA A 139 4.46 8.83 11.25
CA ALA A 139 3.27 8.41 10.55
C ALA A 139 2.90 6.97 10.94
N LEU A 140 1.60 6.72 11.12
CA LEU A 140 1.12 5.44 11.63
C LEU A 140 0.58 4.52 10.54
N VAL A 141 0.22 5.06 9.38
CA VAL A 141 -0.53 4.34 8.35
C VAL A 141 0.06 4.60 6.98
N PHE A 142 0.28 3.54 6.21
CA PHE A 142 0.55 3.61 4.79
C PHE A 142 -0.77 3.55 4.02
N MET A 143 -0.94 4.48 3.09
CA MET A 143 -1.98 4.44 2.07
C MET A 143 -1.31 4.20 0.72
N ILE A 144 -1.67 3.11 0.06
CA ILE A 144 -1.22 2.83 -1.31
C ILE A 144 -2.40 2.92 -2.26
N ILE A 145 -2.21 3.67 -3.34
CA ILE A 145 -3.13 3.80 -4.46
C ILE A 145 -2.75 2.76 -5.51
N LEU A 146 -3.65 1.83 -5.75
CA LEU A 146 -3.51 0.73 -6.67
C LEU A 146 -4.34 0.97 -7.93
N LYS A 147 -3.77 0.63 -9.08
CA LYS A 147 -4.41 0.67 -10.39
C LYS A 147 -4.46 -0.72 -10.97
N ARG A 148 -5.58 -1.06 -11.60
CA ARG A 148 -5.73 -2.36 -12.25
C ARG A 148 -4.64 -2.56 -13.29
N ASP A 149 -4.01 -3.73 -13.26
CA ASP A 149 -2.99 -4.15 -14.21
C ASP A 149 -3.49 -5.40 -14.95
N ARG A 150 -3.69 -5.26 -16.26
CA ARG A 150 -4.19 -6.34 -17.11
C ARG A 150 -3.08 -7.04 -17.90
N ASP A 151 -1.89 -6.44 -17.93
CA ASP A 151 -0.79 -6.85 -18.80
C ASP A 151 0.16 -7.80 -18.06
N THR A 152 0.38 -7.55 -16.76
CA THR A 152 1.31 -8.36 -15.96
C THR A 152 0.66 -9.69 -15.54
N LYS A 153 1.24 -10.80 -15.99
CA LYS A 153 0.95 -12.13 -15.44
C LYS A 153 1.84 -12.36 -14.21
N VAL A 154 1.22 -12.52 -13.05
CA VAL A 154 1.94 -12.78 -11.80
C VAL A 154 2.28 -14.27 -11.74
N GLU A 155 3.56 -14.59 -11.77
CA GLU A 155 4.07 -15.94 -11.54
C GLU A 155 4.88 -15.97 -10.25
N PHE A 156 4.49 -16.83 -9.32
CA PHE A 156 5.20 -16.96 -8.05
C PHE A 156 6.41 -17.91 -8.19
N VAL A 157 7.42 -17.66 -7.37
CA VAL A 157 8.52 -18.62 -7.16
C VAL A 157 7.96 -19.83 -6.40
N GLU A 158 8.37 -21.04 -6.81
CA GLU A 158 8.05 -22.29 -6.11
C GLU A 158 8.82 -22.45 -4.79
#